data_AF-A0A2E5V9T2-F1
#
_entry.id   AF-A0A2E5V9T2-F1
#
_cell.length_a   1.000
_cell.length_b   1.000
_cell.length_c   1.000
_cell.angle_alpha   90.00
_cell.angle_beta   90.00
_cell.angle_gamma   90.00
#
_symmetry.space_group_name_H-M   'P 1'
#
loop_
_entity.id
_entity.type
_entity.pdbx_description
1 polymer ?
#
loop_
_entity_poly.entity_id
_entity_poly.type
_entity_poly.pdbx_seq_one_letter_code
_entity_poly.pdbx_strand_id
1 'polypeptide(L)'
;MSSNKIKNHLIPQTLYQALYLVWFVICFFAVWIGTLFVNYPLPVFGLPIVFVWASSWGALWLIGCIFLGLKIEKERAARKGS
;
A
#
# COMPACT_ATOMS: atom_id res chain seq x y z
N MET A 1 -10.40 -37.87 -0.61
CA MET A 1 -9.90 -37.12 0.56
C MET A 1 -9.66 -35.68 0.10
N SER A 2 -10.62 -34.79 0.36
CA SER A 2 -10.57 -33.39 -0.10
C SER A 2 -9.48 -32.67 0.71
N SER A 3 -8.33 -32.44 0.08
CA SER A 3 -7.28 -31.58 0.63
C SER A 3 -7.83 -30.16 0.70
N ASN A 4 -8.49 -29.82 1.82
CA ASN A 4 -8.77 -28.45 2.21
C ASN A 4 -7.42 -27.74 2.42
N LYS A 5 -6.81 -27.28 1.32
CA LYS A 5 -5.69 -26.34 1.35
C LYS A 5 -6.19 -25.13 2.11
N ILE A 6 -5.80 -25.01 3.37
CA ILE A 6 -5.98 -23.80 4.17
C ILE A 6 -5.38 -22.67 3.34
N LYS A 7 -6.23 -21.85 2.72
CA LYS A 7 -5.80 -20.70 1.93
C LYS A 7 -5.29 -19.67 2.93
N ASN A 8 -3.97 -19.65 3.15
CA ASN A 8 -3.33 -18.61 3.94
C ASN A 8 -3.62 -17.26 3.28
N HIS A 9 -4.47 -16.46 3.92
CA HIS A 9 -4.83 -15.11 3.48
C HIS A 9 -3.64 -14.14 3.56
N LEU A 10 -2.59 -14.53 4.28
CA LEU A 10 -1.32 -13.80 4.43
C LEU A 10 -0.42 -13.91 3.20
N ILE A 11 -0.63 -14.90 2.33
CA ILE A 11 0.20 -15.12 1.14
C ILE A 11 -0.56 -14.58 -0.07
N PRO A 12 0.00 -13.62 -0.84
CA PRO A 12 -0.65 -13.09 -2.02
C PRO A 12 -0.87 -14.21 -3.04
N GLN A 13 -2.12 -14.42 -3.43
CA GLN A 13 -2.51 -15.46 -4.39
C GLN A 13 -2.59 -14.92 -5.83
N THR A 14 -2.51 -13.60 -5.99
CA THR A 14 -2.55 -12.91 -7.28
C THR A 14 -1.41 -11.90 -7.39
N LEU A 15 -1.00 -11.62 -8.64
CA LEU A 15 0.02 -10.62 -8.94
C LEU A 15 -0.30 -9.26 -8.30
N TYR A 16 -1.57 -8.85 -8.34
CA TYR A 16 -2.00 -7.57 -7.76
C TYR A 16 -1.95 -7.53 -6.23
N GLN A 17 -2.21 -8.66 -5.55
CA GLN A 17 -2.01 -8.74 -4.09
C GLN A 17 -0.52 -8.65 -3.73
N ALA A 18 0.37 -9.26 -4.54
CA ALA A 18 1.81 -9.12 -4.34
C ALA A 18 2.27 -7.68 -4.59
N LEU A 19 1.79 -7.03 -5.65
CA LEU A 19 2.05 -5.62 -5.95
C LEU A 19 1.54 -4.70 -4.84
N TYR A 20 0.39 -5.01 -4.23
CA TYR A 20 -0.12 -4.26 -3.08
C TYR A 20 0.82 -4.35 -1.87
N LEU A 21 1.31 -5.56 -1.57
CA LEU A 21 2.27 -5.76 -0.48
C LEU A 21 3.58 -5.00 -0.73
N VAL A 22 4.11 -5.06 -1.95
CA VAL A 22 5.30 -4.29 -2.34
C VAL A 22 5.06 -2.79 -2.22
N TRP A 23 3.91 -2.30 -2.70
CA TRP A 23 3.54 -0.88 -2.60
C TRP A 23 3.44 -0.42 -1.14
N PHE A 24 2.80 -1.21 -0.29
CA PHE A 24 2.74 -0.96 1.15
C PHE A 24 4.15 -0.86 1.77
N VAL A 25 5.02 -1.84 1.48
CA VAL A 25 6.39 -1.88 2.01
C VAL A 25 7.19 -0.65 1.57
N ILE A 26 7.09 -0.24 0.30
CA ILE A 26 7.76 0.96 -0.22
C ILE A 26 7.28 2.22 0.51
N CYS A 27 5.96 2.42 0.61
CA CYS A 27 5.40 3.59 1.30
C CYS A 27 5.75 3.61 2.79
N PHE A 28 5.71 2.45 3.44
CA PHE A 28 6.08 2.31 4.86
C PHE A 28 7.54 2.71 5.08
N PHE A 29 8.47 2.18 4.30
CA PHE A 29 9.88 2.54 4.43
C PHE A 29 10.16 4.00 4.05
N ALA A 30 9.45 4.56 3.06
CA ALA A 30 9.60 5.96 2.70
C ALA A 30 9.17 6.91 3.84
N VAL A 31 8.08 6.58 4.56
CA VAL A 31 7.67 7.31 5.77
C VAL A 31 8.70 7.11 6.88
N TRP A 32 9.08 5.85 7.13
CA TRP A 32 10.01 5.49 8.22
C TRP A 32 11.37 6.17 8.06
N ILE A 33 12.00 6.04 6.89
CA ILE A 33 13.30 6.67 6.59
C ILE A 33 13.18 8.19 6.63
N GLY A 34 12.06 8.74 6.13
CA GLY A 34 11.79 10.17 6.19
C GLY A 34 11.92 10.75 7.58
N THR A 35 11.49 10.04 8.62
CA THR A 35 11.63 10.53 10.01
C THR A 35 13.07 10.81 10.43
N LEU A 36 14.08 10.24 9.77
CA LEU A 36 15.49 10.56 10.03
C LEU A 36 15.97 11.80 9.27
N PHE A 37 15.39 12.10 8.11
CA PHE A 37 15.83 13.16 7.21
C PHE A 37 15.00 14.45 7.30
N VAL A 38 13.70 14.35 7.62
CA VAL A 38 12.79 15.50 7.71
C VAL A 38 12.54 15.95 9.15
N ASN A 39 13.26 15.45 10.15
CA ASN A 39 13.09 15.86 11.56
C ASN A 39 13.74 17.21 11.90
N TYR A 40 13.78 18.14 10.95
CA TYR A 40 14.22 19.50 11.18
C TYR A 40 12.98 20.41 11.27
N PRO A 41 13.00 21.47 12.10
CA PRO A 41 11.88 22.38 12.27
C PRO A 41 11.75 23.34 11.08
N LEU A 42 11.61 22.79 9.87
CA LEU A 42 11.33 23.54 8.66
C LEU A 42 9.82 23.63 8.47
N PRO A 43 9.23 24.83 8.50
CA PRO A 43 7.83 25.01 8.19
C PRO A 43 7.60 24.96 6.67
N VAL A 44 6.66 24.12 6.24
CA VAL A 44 6.19 24.04 4.86
C VAL A 44 4.68 24.28 4.89
N PHE A 45 4.22 25.36 4.23
CA PHE A 45 2.83 25.84 4.32
C PHE A 45 2.31 26.04 5.75
N GLY A 46 3.18 26.45 6.68
CA GLY A 46 2.82 26.64 8.10
C GLY A 46 2.74 25.35 8.93
N LEU A 47 3.10 24.20 8.36
CA LEU A 47 3.11 22.90 9.05
C LEU A 47 4.54 22.36 9.14
N PRO A 48 4.85 21.52 10.15
CA PRO A 48 6.14 20.86 10.22
C PRO A 48 6.39 20.01 8.97
N ILE A 49 7.60 20.07 8.40
CA ILE A 49 7.97 19.27 7.22
C ILE A 49 7.74 17.76 7.42
N VAL A 50 7.92 17.24 8.63
CA VAL A 50 7.59 15.83 8.99
C VAL A 50 6.11 15.52 8.72
N PHE A 51 5.22 16.45 9.07
CA PHE A 51 3.78 16.29 8.86
C PHE A 51 3.46 16.29 7.36
N VAL A 52 4.03 17.23 6.60
CA VAL A 52 3.83 17.32 5.14
C VAL A 52 4.37 16.06 4.44
N TRP A 53 5.51 15.55 4.89
CA TRP A 53 6.09 14.31 4.37
C TRP A 53 5.21 13.10 4.63
N ALA A 54 4.82 12.88 5.89
CA ALA A 54 4.01 11.74 6.29
C ALA A 54 2.63 11.75 5.60
N SER A 55 1.98 12.92 5.52
CA SER A 55 0.68 13.07 4.84
C SER A 55 0.78 12.85 3.33
N SER A 56 1.86 13.31 2.68
CA SER A 56 2.08 13.11 1.25
C SER A 56 2.28 11.63 0.89
N TRP A 57 3.10 10.91 1.66
CA TRP A 57 3.29 9.47 1.47
C TRP A 57 2.04 8.66 1.84
N GLY A 58 1.29 9.09 2.86
CA GLY A 58 -0.01 8.51 3.19
C GLY A 58 -1.02 8.66 2.05
N ALA A 59 -1.06 9.83 1.40
CA ALA A 59 -1.90 10.07 0.23
C ALA A 59 -1.49 9.21 -0.97
N LEU A 60 -0.18 9.13 -1.28
CA LEU A 60 0.34 8.25 -2.34
C LEU A 60 -0.02 6.78 -2.07
N TRP A 61 0.13 6.35 -0.82
CA TRP A 61 -0.24 5.00 -0.42
C TRP A 61 -1.73 4.72 -0.68
N LEU A 62 -2.62 5.61 -0.22
CA LEU A 62 -4.07 5.50 -0.45
C LEU A 62 -4.43 5.43 -1.94
N ILE A 63 -3.82 6.28 -2.78
CA ILE A 63 -4.05 6.27 -4.23
C ILE A 63 -3.67 4.90 -4.82
N GLY A 64 -2.51 4.36 -4.45
CA GLY A 64 -2.10 3.04 -4.92
C GLY A 64 -2.99 1.91 -4.40
N CYS A 65 -3.45 1.99 -3.15
CA CYS A 65 -4.43 1.06 -2.58
C CYS A 65 -5.74 1.03 -3.39
N ILE A 66 -6.27 2.21 -3.75
CA ILE A 66 -7.49 2.33 -4.54
C ILE A 66 -7.27 1.73 -5.94
N PHE A 67 -6.18 2.10 -6.61
CA PHE A 67 -5.88 1.61 -7.96
C PHE A 67 -5.74 0.07 -7.99
N LEU A 68 -4.94 -0.49 -7.08
CA LEU A 68 -4.72 -1.93 -7.02
C LEU A 68 -5.96 -2.69 -6.55
N GLY A 69 -6.72 -2.15 -5.60
CA GLY A 69 -7.99 -2.71 -5.15
C GLY A 69 -9.01 -2.85 -6.28
N LEU A 70 -9.18 -1.78 -7.09
CA LEU A 70 -10.05 -1.81 -8.27
C LEU A 70 -9.61 -2.84 -9.31
N LYS A 71 -8.29 -3.05 -9.48
CA LYS A 71 -7.75 -4.07 -10.38
C LYS A 71 -8.00 -5.49 -9.86
N ILE A 72 -7.84 -5.72 -8.56
CA ILE A 72 -8.13 -7.01 -7.90
C ILE A 72 -9.62 -7.36 -8.06
N GLU A 73 -10.53 -6.43 -7.81
CA GLU A 73 -11.97 -6.66 -7.96
C GLU A 73 -12.36 -6.94 -9.41
N LYS A 74 -11.78 -6.22 -10.38
CA LYS A 74 -11.99 -6.51 -11.81
C LYS A 74 -11.53 -7.92 -12.19
N GLU A 75 -10.35 -8.36 -11.75
CA GLU A 75 -9.90 -9.74 -11.99
C GLU A 75 -10.80 -10.77 -11.31
N ARG A 76 -11.26 -10.48 -10.09
CA ARG A 76 -12.13 -11.38 -9.34
C ARG A 76 -13.49 -11.56 -10.01
N ALA A 77 -14.06 -10.47 -10.54
CA ALA A 77 -15.29 -10.51 -11.33
C ALA A 77 -15.10 -11.31 -12.62
N ALA A 78 -13.99 -11.13 -13.34
CA ALA A 78 -13.67 -11.87 -14.56
C ALA A 78 -13.55 -13.39 -14.31
N ARG A 79 -12.96 -13.80 -13.17
CA ARG A 79 -12.84 -15.22 -12.81
C ARG A 79 -14.14 -15.86 -12.30
N LYS A 80 -15.11 -15.06 -11.85
CA LYS A 80 -16.43 -15.56 -11.40
C LYS A 80 -17.44 -15.73 -12.54
N GLY A 81 -17.20 -15.07 -13.67
CA GLY A 81 -18.09 -15.11 -14.85
C GLY A 81 -17.71 -16.14 -15.91
N SER A 82 -16.66 -16.95 -15.68
CA SER A 82 -16.23 -18.10 -16.49
C SER A 82 -16.45 -19.39 -15.72
#